data_AF-A0A6B3GZ18-F1
#
_entry.id   AF-A0A6B3GZ18-F1
#
_cell.length_a   1.000
_cell.length_b   1.000
_cell.length_c   1.000
_cell.angle_alpha   90.00
_cell.angle_beta   90.00
_cell.angle_gamma   90.00
#
_symmetry.space_group_name_H-M   'P 1'
#
loop_
_entity.id
_entity.type
_entity.pdbx_description
1 polymer ?
#
loop_
_entity_poly.entity_id
_entity_poly.type
_entity_poly.pdbx_seq_one_letter_code
_entity_poly.pdbx_strand_id
1 'polypeptide(L)'
;GHVLAELDLAAGVRELRVPTAVIAGTDDRLTPPVHARAIADALPVGLGLTELTGMGHMTPIEAPEAVSAKIRELVTRYVTTTGAAATAEKEDVA
;
A
#
# COMPACT_ATOMS: atom_id res chain seq x y z
N GLY A 1 12.62 -24.01 -6.24
CA GLY A 1 11.69 -23.00 -5.72
C GLY A 1 11.14 -23.32 -4.34
N HIS A 2 11.90 -23.99 -3.46
CA HIS A 2 11.42 -24.33 -2.10
C HIS A 2 11.37 -23.13 -1.15
N VAL A 3 12.24 -22.14 -1.35
CA VAL A 3 12.39 -20.98 -0.45
C VAL A 3 11.11 -20.13 -0.35
N LEU A 4 10.39 -19.94 -1.45
CA LEU A 4 9.11 -19.20 -1.42
C LEU A 4 7.93 -20.07 -0.96
N ALA A 5 8.03 -21.40 -1.09
CA ALA A 5 6.97 -22.32 -0.67
C ALA A 5 6.91 -22.49 0.86
N GLU A 6 8.03 -22.27 1.55
CA GLU A 6 8.12 -22.36 3.02
C GLU A 6 7.97 -21.00 3.71
N LEU A 7 7.97 -19.90 2.95
CA LEU A 7 7.84 -18.55 3.49
C LEU A 7 6.38 -18.26 3.87
N ASP A 8 6.04 -18.53 5.14
CA ASP A 8 4.77 -18.11 5.73
C ASP A 8 4.93 -16.81 6.53
N LEU A 9 4.34 -15.72 6.00
CA LEU A 9 4.35 -14.40 6.63
C LEU A 9 2.99 -14.02 7.23
N ALA A 10 2.04 -14.95 7.37
CA ALA A 10 0.72 -14.65 7.92
C ALA A 10 0.81 -14.06 9.34
N ALA A 11 1.75 -14.54 10.16
CA ALA A 11 2.01 -13.95 11.47
C ALA A 11 2.53 -12.50 11.35
N GLY A 12 3.50 -12.26 10.46
CA GLY A 12 4.07 -10.93 10.23
C GLY A 12 3.06 -9.90 9.72
N VAL A 13 2.10 -10.30 8.87
CA VAL A 13 1.02 -9.41 8.42
C VAL A 13 0.19 -8.88 9.61
N ARG A 14 -0.06 -9.72 10.62
CA ARG A 14 -0.80 -9.33 11.84
C ARG A 14 -0.02 -8.40 12.76
N GLU A 15 1.29 -8.27 12.55
CA GLU A 15 2.16 -7.37 13.30
C GLU A 15 2.31 -5.98 12.63
N LEU A 16 1.81 -5.81 11.40
CA LEU A 16 1.87 -4.53 10.67
C LEU A 16 0.94 -3.49 11.31
N ARG A 17 1.52 -2.65 12.16
CA ARG A 17 0.83 -1.51 12.81
C ARG A 17 0.76 -0.25 11.95
N VAL A 18 1.47 -0.21 10.82
CA VAL A 18 1.46 0.93 9.91
C VAL A 18 0.21 0.91 9.02
N PRO A 19 -0.37 2.07 8.67
CA PRO A 19 -1.49 2.13 7.75
C PRO A 19 -1.14 1.48 6.41
N THR A 20 -1.89 0.45 6.01
CA THR A 20 -1.55 -0.39 4.85
C THR A 20 -2.72 -0.54 3.90
N ALA A 21 -2.53 -0.19 2.63
CA ALA A 21 -3.49 -0.45 1.55
C ALA A 21 -3.06 -1.68 0.74
N VAL A 22 -4.02 -2.45 0.24
CA VAL A 22 -3.77 -3.62 -0.62
C VAL A 22 -4.35 -3.35 -2.02
N ILE A 23 -3.63 -3.74 -3.06
CA ILE A 23 -4.07 -3.63 -4.47
C ILE A 23 -3.86 -4.97 -5.15
N ALA A 24 -4.84 -5.45 -5.90
CA ALA A 24 -4.74 -6.68 -6.68
C ALA A 24 -5.53 -6.58 -7.99
N GLY A 25 -5.06 -7.24 -9.05
CA GLY A 25 -5.82 -7.40 -10.28
C GLY A 25 -6.79 -8.58 -10.17
N THR A 26 -8.02 -8.45 -10.68
CA THR A 26 -9.02 -9.54 -10.59
C THR A 26 -8.65 -10.79 -11.40
N ASP A 27 -7.81 -10.61 -12.41
CA ASP A 27 -7.42 -11.65 -13.37
C ASP A 27 -5.99 -12.14 -13.08
N ASP A 28 -5.42 -11.79 -11.92
CA ASP A 28 -4.12 -12.29 -11.47
C ASP A 28 -4.19 -13.81 -11.24
N ARG A 29 -3.47 -14.56 -12.08
CA ARG A 29 -3.36 -16.01 -11.98
C ARG A 29 -2.14 -16.47 -11.18
N LEU A 30 -1.17 -15.59 -10.96
CA LEU A 30 0.06 -15.90 -10.24
C LEU A 30 -0.15 -15.76 -8.72
N THR A 31 -0.86 -14.70 -8.31
CA THR A 31 -1.33 -14.49 -6.94
C THR A 31 -2.82 -14.18 -6.95
N PRO A 32 -3.69 -15.20 -6.98
CA PRO A 32 -5.14 -14.99 -7.06
C PRO A 32 -5.70 -14.03 -6.00
N PRO A 33 -6.75 -13.23 -6.33
CA PRO A 33 -7.27 -12.19 -5.43
C PRO A 33 -7.69 -12.64 -4.03
N VAL A 34 -7.93 -13.95 -3.84
CA VAL A 34 -8.20 -14.53 -2.51
C VAL A 34 -7.06 -14.27 -1.52
N HIS A 35 -5.81 -14.25 -1.97
CA HIS A 35 -4.66 -13.94 -1.12
C HIS A 35 -4.64 -12.47 -0.71
N ALA A 36 -4.98 -11.56 -1.63
CA ALA A 36 -5.07 -10.13 -1.34
C ALA A 36 -6.19 -9.83 -0.33
N ARG A 37 -7.35 -10.49 -0.47
CA ARG A 37 -8.45 -10.41 0.51
C ARG A 37 -8.03 -10.93 1.88
N ALA A 38 -7.38 -12.10 1.93
CA ALA A 38 -6.88 -12.66 3.18
C ALA A 38 -5.85 -11.75 3.88
N ILE A 39 -4.98 -11.07 3.12
CA ILE A 39 -4.05 -10.08 3.66
C ILE A 39 -4.81 -8.87 4.20
N ALA A 40 -5.74 -8.32 3.43
CA ALA A 40 -6.54 -7.17 3.83
C ALA A 40 -7.33 -7.41 5.12
N ASP A 41 -7.92 -8.59 5.26
CA ASP A 41 -8.67 -9.01 6.46
C ASP A 41 -7.77 -9.22 7.69
N ALA A 42 -6.49 -9.56 7.48
CA ALA A 42 -5.54 -9.82 8.56
C ALA A 42 -4.81 -8.56 9.06
N LEU A 43 -4.87 -7.44 8.33
CA LEU A 43 -4.15 -6.20 8.67
C LEU A 43 -4.80 -5.48 9.86
N PRO A 44 -4.06 -5.20 10.96
CA PRO A 44 -4.58 -4.46 12.10
C PRO A 44 -4.99 -3.02 11.78
N VAL A 45 -4.28 -2.38 10.84
CA VAL A 45 -4.53 -1.01 10.35
C VAL A 45 -4.69 -1.03 8.83
N GLY A 46 -5.64 -1.82 8.36
CA GLY A 46 -5.99 -1.92 6.94
C GLY A 46 -6.72 -0.69 6.42
N LEU A 47 -6.30 -0.18 5.26
CA LEU A 47 -6.93 0.91 4.52
C LEU A 47 -7.85 0.41 3.39
N GLY A 48 -8.08 -0.90 3.33
CA GLY A 48 -8.92 -1.57 2.35
C GLY A 48 -8.13 -2.22 1.21
N LEU A 49 -8.86 -3.03 0.44
CA LEU A 49 -8.41 -3.70 -0.77
C LEU A 49 -8.99 -2.98 -2.00
N THR A 50 -8.13 -2.63 -2.95
CA THR A 50 -8.52 -2.15 -4.28
C THR A 50 -8.35 -3.28 -5.29
N GLU A 51 -9.46 -3.86 -5.74
CA GLU A 51 -9.47 -4.83 -6.84
C GLU A 51 -9.60 -4.11 -8.19
N LEU A 52 -8.65 -4.32 -9.08
CA LEU A 52 -8.60 -3.72 -10.41
C LEU A 52 -9.17 -4.71 -11.43
N THR A 53 -10.40 -4.47 -11.87
CA THR A 53 -11.12 -5.33 -12.81
C THR A 53 -10.38 -5.49 -14.13
N GLY A 54 -10.19 -6.73 -14.58
CA GLY A 54 -9.54 -7.08 -15.84
C GLY A 54 -8.02 -6.97 -15.81
N MET A 55 -7.41 -6.64 -14.67
CA MET A 55 -5.96 -6.56 -14.51
C MET A 55 -5.40 -7.88 -13.99
N GLY A 56 -4.22 -8.24 -14.47
CA GLY A 56 -3.46 -9.40 -14.06
C GLY A 56 -2.49 -9.10 -12.92
N HIS A 57 -1.37 -9.82 -12.91
CA HIS A 57 -0.39 -9.75 -11.84
C HIS A 57 0.39 -8.42 -11.82
N MET A 58 0.63 -7.84 -13.00
CA MET A 58 1.54 -6.72 -13.15
C MET A 58 0.81 -5.38 -13.04
N THR A 59 -0.01 -5.20 -12.00
CA THR A 59 -0.85 -4.00 -11.80
C THR A 59 -0.10 -2.66 -11.89
N PRO A 60 1.18 -2.50 -11.50
CA PRO A 60 1.90 -1.25 -11.71
C PRO A 60 2.17 -0.90 -13.18
N ILE A 61 2.18 -1.91 -14.06
CA ILE A 61 2.37 -1.75 -15.51
C ILE A 61 1.03 -1.69 -16.24
N GLU A 62 0.07 -2.50 -15.81
CA GLU A 62 -1.24 -2.62 -16.46
C GLU A 62 -2.20 -1.48 -16.08
N ALA A 63 -2.06 -0.92 -14.88
CA ALA A 63 -2.90 0.18 -14.36
C ALA A 63 -2.06 1.21 -13.58
N PRO A 64 -1.06 1.86 -14.21
CA PRO A 64 -0.11 2.73 -13.54
C PRO A 64 -0.78 3.92 -12.84
N GLU A 65 -1.86 4.47 -13.40
CA GLU A 65 -2.61 5.58 -12.83
C GLU A 65 -3.28 5.19 -11.52
N ALA A 66 -3.92 4.02 -11.47
CA ALA A 66 -4.62 3.53 -10.28
C ALA A 66 -3.64 3.27 -9.13
N VAL A 67 -2.51 2.61 -9.44
CA VAL A 67 -1.45 2.33 -8.47
C VAL A 67 -0.80 3.64 -7.98
N SER A 68 -0.44 4.54 -8.89
CA SER A 68 0.17 5.82 -8.55
C SER A 68 -0.77 6.70 -7.71
N ALA A 69 -2.07 6.68 -7.99
CA ALA A 69 -3.06 7.42 -7.21
C ALA A 69 -3.16 6.91 -5.77
N LYS A 70 -3.05 5.60 -5.53
CA LYS A 70 -3.00 5.08 -4.14
C LYS A 70 -1.72 5.45 -3.43
N ILE A 71 -0.57 5.37 -4.10
CA ILE A 71 0.71 5.79 -3.53
C ILE A 71 0.65 7.28 -3.14
N ARG A 72 0.15 8.15 -4.02
CA ARG A 72 -0.02 9.58 -3.72
C ARG A 72 -0.93 9.81 -2.52
N GLU A 73 -2.05 9.10 -2.42
CA GLU A 73 -2.94 9.22 -1.26
C GLU A 73 -2.22 8.90 0.05
N LEU A 74 -1.46 7.79 0.10
CA LEU A 74 -0.70 7.40 1.28
C LEU A 74 0.35 8.45 1.64
N VAL A 75 1.08 8.96 0.64
CA VAL A 75 2.09 10.01 0.84
C VAL A 75 1.44 11.27 1.40
N THR A 76 0.39 11.79 0.75
CA THR A 76 -0.31 13.00 1.20
C THR A 76 -0.84 12.86 2.63
N ARG A 77 -1.29 11.67 3.00
CA ARG A 77 -1.92 11.45 4.31
C ARG A 77 -0.93 11.21 5.45
N TYR A 78 0.18 10.54 5.18
CA TYR A 78 1.05 10.02 6.23
C TYR A 78 2.49 10.54 6.20
N VAL A 79 2.93 11.18 5.11
CA VAL A 79 4.25 11.81 5.07
C VAL A 79 4.14 13.22 5.62
N THR A 80 4.50 13.39 6.89
CA THR A 80 4.70 14.71 7.48
C THR A 80 6.09 15.22 7.10
N THR A 81 6.17 16.33 6.36
CA THR A 81 7.45 16.99 6.12
C THR A 81 7.94 17.64 7.42
N THR A 82 8.85 16.97 8.12
CA THR A 82 9.60 17.61 9.21
C THR A 82 10.55 18.63 8.58
N GLY A 83 10.07 19.86 8.39
CA GLY A 83 10.87 20.94 7.78
C GLY A 83 10.10 22.18 7.32
N ALA A 84 8.79 22.10 7.08
CA ALA A 84 8.02 23.26 6.62
C ALA A 84 7.67 24.27 7.74
N ALA A 85 7.81 23.89 9.01
CA ALA A 85 7.48 24.76 10.15
C ALA A 85 8.62 25.68 10.61
N ALA A 86 9.85 25.51 10.11
CA ALA A 86 11.02 26.23 10.64
C ALA A 86 11.42 27.51 9.87
N THR A 87 10.75 27.86 8.76
CA THR A 87 11.09 29.06 7.96
C THR A 87 10.12 30.22 8.13
N ALA A 88 9.06 30.09 8.94
CA ALA A 88 8.05 31.14 9.10
C ALA A 88 8.31 32.13 10.27
N GLU A 89 9.39 31.97 11.05
CA GLU A 89 9.65 32.80 12.25
C GLU A 89 10.74 33.89 12.07
N LYS A 90 11.22 34.16 10.84
CA LYS A 90 12.16 35.28 10.60
C LYS A 90 11.70 36.22 9.51
N GLU A 91 10.52 36.81 9.68
CA GLU A 91 10.14 38.02 8.94
C GLU A 91 9.20 38.88 9.78
N ASP A 92 9.68 39.34 10.95
CA ASP A 92 9.18 40.59 11.55
C ASP A 92 10.16 41.12 12.61
N VAL A 93 11.10 41.98 12.21
CA VAL A 93 11.61 43.11 13.00
C VAL A 93 12.12 44.15 12.00
N ALA A 94 11.35 45.23 11.87
CA ALA A 94 11.75 46.52 11.30
C ALA A 94 12.73 47.28 12.22
#